data_AF-A0A7S3QFD6-F1
#
_entry.id   AF-A0A7S3QFD6-F1
#
_cell.length_a   1.000
_cell.length_b   1.000
_cell.length_c   1.000
_cell.angle_alpha   90.00
_cell.angle_beta   90.00
_cell.angle_gamma   90.00
#
_symmetry.space_group_name_H-M   'P 1'
#
loop_
_entity.id
_entity.type
_entity.pdbx_description
1 polymer ?
#
loop_
_entity_poly.entity_id
_entity_poly.type
_entity_poly.pdbx_seq_one_letter_code
_entity_poly.pdbx_strand_id
1 'polypeptide(L)'
;QREGNTPVPGCVGDGVKDYDYCIDPRSLEPNDLRDYGVDPSIFDSPLGLCSGDCDTNDDCGPGLMCFQREGNTPVPGCVGDGVKDYDYCIDPQNLGPNELRDYGANPSVPLGLCSGDCDTSDDCDEDLVCFQRGGLTPVPGCVGDGVKDYDYCIDPQSLS
;
A
#
# COMPACT_ATOMS: atom_id res chain seq x y z
N GLN A 1 14.91 -12.71 8.57
CA GLN A 1 14.47 -12.97 9.96
C GLN A 1 12.96 -13.02 10.01
N ARG A 2 12.38 -14.07 10.62
CA ARG A 2 10.93 -14.20 10.79
C ARG A 2 10.51 -13.79 12.20
N GLU A 3 9.51 -12.92 12.28
CA GLU A 3 8.83 -12.50 13.52
C GLU A 3 7.81 -13.58 13.98
N GLY A 4 8.23 -14.84 14.17
CA GLY A 4 7.35 -15.90 14.69
C GLY A 4 7.53 -17.29 14.10
N ASN A 5 6.69 -18.23 14.55
CA ASN A 5 6.67 -19.61 14.06
C ASN A 5 5.61 -19.75 12.96
N THR A 6 5.96 -19.43 11.72
CA THR A 6 5.05 -19.48 10.56
C THR A 6 5.51 -20.50 9.52
N PRO A 7 4.61 -21.03 8.67
CA PRO A 7 4.96 -21.98 7.62
C PRO A 7 6.07 -21.46 6.69
N VAL A 8 7.08 -22.29 6.42
CA VAL A 8 8.15 -21.95 5.46
C VAL A 8 7.72 -22.40 4.05
N PRO A 9 7.65 -21.50 3.04
CA PRO A 9 7.23 -21.85 1.68
C PRO A 9 7.96 -23.07 1.12
N GLY A 10 7.21 -24.05 0.64
CA GLY A 10 7.74 -25.30 0.10
C GLY A 10 8.24 -26.31 1.17
N CYS A 11 8.06 -26.03 2.46
CA CYS A 11 8.43 -26.92 3.55
C CYS A 11 7.18 -27.45 4.28
N VAL A 12 7.36 -28.53 5.05
CA VAL A 12 6.32 -29.10 5.90
C VAL A 12 6.55 -28.62 7.34
N GLY A 13 5.53 -28.01 7.94
CA GLY A 13 5.57 -27.49 9.31
C GLY A 13 5.95 -26.02 9.41
N ASP A 14 5.95 -25.51 10.64
CA ASP A 14 6.27 -24.11 10.93
C ASP A 14 7.78 -23.92 11.12
N GLY A 15 8.28 -22.77 10.66
CA GLY A 15 9.60 -22.29 10.99
C GLY A 15 9.72 -21.95 12.47
N VAL A 16 10.95 -21.81 12.94
CA VAL A 16 11.28 -21.36 14.30
C VAL A 16 11.57 -19.87 14.26
N LYS A 17 10.99 -19.13 15.20
CA LYS A 17 11.26 -17.71 15.42
C LYS A 17 12.77 -17.44 15.53
N ASP A 18 13.22 -16.32 14.96
CA ASP A 18 14.62 -15.85 14.96
C ASP A 18 15.61 -16.71 14.15
N TYR A 19 15.13 -17.66 13.34
CA TYR A 19 15.95 -18.41 12.38
C TYR A 19 15.68 -17.98 10.94
N ASP A 20 16.74 -17.98 10.13
CA ASP A 20 16.66 -17.76 8.69
C ASP A 20 16.61 -19.10 7.94
N TYR A 21 15.74 -19.20 6.94
CA TYR A 21 15.52 -20.39 6.13
C TYR A 21 15.73 -20.05 4.65
N CYS A 22 16.46 -20.90 3.94
CA CYS A 22 16.48 -20.85 2.49
C CYS A 22 15.16 -21.43 1.95
N ILE A 23 14.56 -20.75 0.97
CA ILE A 23 13.39 -21.23 0.24
C ILE A 23 13.72 -21.37 -1.25
N ASP A 24 13.02 -22.26 -1.95
CA ASP A 24 13.01 -22.26 -3.40
C ASP A 24 12.14 -21.08 -3.86
N PRO A 25 12.63 -20.11 -4.64
CA PRO A 25 11.80 -18.99 -5.11
C PRO A 25 10.53 -19.45 -5.86
N ARG A 26 10.51 -20.67 -6.39
CA ARG A 26 9.35 -21.27 -7.06
C ARG A 26 8.28 -21.81 -6.11
N SER A 27 8.55 -21.87 -4.81
CA SER A 27 7.56 -22.23 -3.80
C SER A 27 6.81 -21.04 -3.23
N LEU A 28 7.12 -19.82 -3.71
CA LEU A 28 6.37 -18.60 -3.40
C LEU A 28 5.22 -18.43 -4.38
N GLU A 29 4.03 -18.18 -3.85
CA GLU A 29 2.91 -17.70 -4.65
C GLU A 29 3.09 -16.21 -4.98
N PRO A 30 2.41 -15.69 -6.02
CA PRO A 30 2.54 -14.29 -6.41
C PRO A 30 2.14 -13.28 -5.31
N ASN A 31 1.22 -13.68 -4.42
CA ASN A 31 0.67 -12.81 -3.39
C ASN A 31 1.31 -13.03 -2.00
N ASP A 32 2.30 -13.92 -1.89
CA ASP A 32 3.03 -14.08 -0.63
C ASP A 32 3.90 -12.85 -0.38
N LEU A 33 3.86 -12.31 0.84
CA LEU A 33 4.69 -11.17 1.22
C LEU A 33 6.19 -11.49 1.12
N ARG A 34 6.96 -10.52 0.61
CA ARG A 34 8.41 -10.61 0.40
C ARG A 34 9.11 -9.41 1.01
N ASP A 35 10.19 -9.69 1.74
CA ASP A 35 10.96 -8.69 2.47
C ASP A 35 12.39 -8.69 1.97
N TYR A 36 12.85 -7.56 1.41
CA TYR A 36 14.20 -7.42 0.85
C TYR A 36 15.17 -6.67 1.80
N GLY A 37 14.67 -6.18 2.92
CA GLY A 37 15.44 -5.41 3.93
C GLY A 37 14.65 -4.19 4.40
N VAL A 38 15.28 -3.39 5.28
CA VAL A 38 14.67 -2.17 5.86
C VAL A 38 14.65 -1.02 4.84
N ASP A 39 15.53 -1.06 3.84
CA ASP A 39 15.55 -0.04 2.78
C ASP A 39 16.00 -0.70 1.48
N PRO A 40 15.11 -1.51 0.87
CA PRO A 40 15.38 -2.14 -0.40
C PRO A 40 15.25 -1.16 -1.57
N SER A 41 14.67 0.04 -1.38
CA SER A 41 14.57 1.07 -2.41
C SER A 41 15.93 1.41 -3.03
N ILE A 42 17.01 1.32 -2.25
CA ILE A 42 18.39 1.60 -2.67
C ILE A 42 18.95 0.57 -3.66
N PHE A 43 18.52 -0.70 -3.59
CA PHE A 43 19.16 -1.80 -4.33
C PHE A 43 18.21 -2.66 -5.18
N ASP A 44 16.93 -2.68 -4.84
CA ASP A 44 15.92 -3.60 -5.38
C ASP A 44 14.64 -2.88 -5.87
N SER A 45 14.70 -1.55 -6.05
CA SER A 45 13.64 -0.78 -6.73
C SER A 45 13.69 -0.95 -8.26
N PRO A 46 12.52 -1.10 -8.95
CA PRO A 46 11.18 -1.08 -8.36
C PRO A 46 10.78 -2.43 -7.76
N LEU A 47 10.16 -2.38 -6.57
CA LEU A 47 9.60 -3.51 -5.85
C LEU A 47 8.32 -4.05 -6.53
N GLY A 48 8.16 -5.37 -6.50
CA GLY A 48 6.96 -6.03 -7.04
C GLY A 48 5.77 -6.00 -6.09
N LEU A 49 4.63 -6.51 -6.56
CA LEU A 49 3.45 -6.74 -5.72
C LEU A 49 3.82 -7.56 -4.47
N CYS A 50 3.23 -7.21 -3.33
CA CYS A 50 3.45 -7.83 -2.02
C CYS A 50 4.91 -7.78 -1.56
N SER A 51 5.70 -6.83 -2.06
CA SER A 51 7.10 -6.67 -1.66
C SER A 51 7.30 -5.39 -0.86
N GLY A 52 8.07 -5.49 0.23
CA GLY A 52 8.44 -4.38 1.10
C GLY A 52 9.94 -4.40 1.40
N ASP A 53 10.49 -3.42 2.12
CA ASP A 53 9.89 -2.22 2.73
C ASP A 53 9.85 -1.03 1.73
N CYS A 54 8.69 -0.61 1.21
CA CYS A 54 8.62 0.57 0.32
C CYS A 54 8.47 1.86 1.12
N ASP A 55 9.10 2.97 0.74
CA ASP A 55 8.88 4.25 1.43
C ASP A 55 7.83 5.11 0.72
N THR A 56 7.76 4.99 -0.60
CA THR A 56 6.91 5.79 -1.48
C THR A 56 6.39 4.97 -2.66
N ASN A 57 5.39 5.50 -3.37
CA ASN A 57 4.88 4.86 -4.60
C ASN A 57 5.97 4.68 -5.67
N ASP A 58 7.00 5.54 -5.69
CA ASP A 58 8.12 5.45 -6.64
C ASP A 58 9.02 4.23 -6.39
N ASP A 59 8.94 3.63 -5.20
CA ASP A 59 9.65 2.39 -4.88
C ASP A 59 8.96 1.17 -5.46
N CYS A 60 7.70 1.31 -5.87
CA CYS A 60 6.88 0.23 -6.39
C CYS A 60 6.89 0.16 -7.92
N GLY A 61 6.66 -1.04 -8.44
CA GLY A 61 6.49 -1.27 -9.87
C GLY A 61 5.32 -0.48 -10.47
N PRO A 62 5.31 -0.27 -11.80
CA PRO A 62 4.26 0.51 -12.46
C PRO A 62 2.85 0.04 -12.10
N GLY A 63 1.99 0.98 -11.69
CA GLY A 63 0.60 0.72 -11.32
C GLY A 63 0.40 0.17 -9.90
N LEU A 64 1.47 0.02 -9.13
CA LEU A 64 1.41 -0.36 -7.72
C LEU A 64 1.55 0.88 -6.82
N MET A 65 1.11 0.72 -5.58
CA MET A 65 1.13 1.75 -4.55
C MET A 65 1.81 1.22 -3.30
N CYS A 66 2.58 2.06 -2.63
CA CYS A 66 3.13 1.73 -1.33
C CYS A 66 2.06 1.83 -0.25
N PHE A 67 1.62 0.68 0.27
CA PHE A 67 0.68 0.61 1.39
C PHE A 67 1.43 0.80 2.70
N GLN A 68 1.36 2.03 3.19
CA GLN A 68 1.89 2.45 4.48
C GLN A 68 1.07 1.79 5.60
N ARG A 69 1.73 1.09 6.53
CA ARG A 69 1.04 0.39 7.62
C ARG A 69 1.78 0.44 8.95
N GLU A 70 1.01 0.42 10.04
CA GLU A 70 1.56 0.25 11.39
C GLU A 70 1.41 -1.19 11.89
N GLY A 71 2.40 -1.65 12.65
CA GLY A 71 2.40 -2.96 13.28
C GLY A 71 2.38 -4.08 12.25
N ASN A 72 1.45 -5.01 12.43
CA ASN A 72 1.21 -6.14 11.51
C ASN A 72 -0.16 -6.03 10.84
N THR A 73 -0.61 -4.81 10.54
CA THR A 73 -1.88 -4.61 9.84
C THR A 73 -1.87 -5.40 8.53
N PRO A 74 -2.91 -6.22 8.23
CA PRO A 74 -2.92 -7.05 7.04
C PRO A 74 -2.73 -6.22 5.76
N VAL A 75 -1.87 -6.71 4.86
CA VAL A 75 -1.58 -6.03 3.59
C VAL A 75 -2.65 -6.41 2.55
N PRO A 76 -3.41 -5.46 2.00
CA PRO A 76 -4.49 -5.73 1.05
C PRO A 76 -4.04 -6.57 -0.15
N GLY A 77 -4.71 -7.71 -0.37
CA GLY A 77 -4.43 -8.61 -1.49
C GLY A 77 -3.20 -9.52 -1.32
N CYS A 78 -2.47 -9.38 -0.21
CA CYS A 78 -1.27 -10.18 0.08
C CYS A 78 -1.51 -11.19 1.21
N VAL A 79 -0.64 -12.19 1.28
CA VAL A 79 -0.70 -13.29 2.25
C VAL A 79 0.55 -13.29 3.12
N GLY A 80 0.33 -13.37 4.43
CA GLY A 80 1.37 -13.37 5.46
C GLY A 80 1.25 -12.17 6.40
N ASP A 81 2.03 -12.21 7.48
CA ASP A 81 2.05 -11.13 8.48
C ASP A 81 3.02 -10.00 8.08
N GLY A 82 4.02 -10.32 7.25
CA GLY A 82 5.13 -9.44 6.91
C GLY A 82 6.05 -9.17 8.10
N VAL A 83 6.88 -8.16 7.98
CA VAL A 83 7.72 -7.60 9.04
C VAL A 83 6.98 -6.43 9.67
N LYS A 84 7.02 -6.35 11.00
CA LYS A 84 6.35 -5.30 11.76
C LYS A 84 6.81 -3.91 11.29
N ASP A 85 5.84 -3.04 11.02
CA ASP A 85 6.05 -1.66 10.56
C ASP A 85 6.73 -1.54 9.18
N TYR A 86 6.88 -2.64 8.42
CA TYR A 86 7.24 -2.55 6.99
C TYR A 86 6.01 -2.20 6.15
N ASP A 87 6.25 -1.46 5.09
CA ASP A 87 5.29 -1.09 4.07
C ASP A 87 5.43 -1.96 2.82
N TYR A 88 4.35 -2.11 2.07
CA TYR A 88 4.32 -3.08 0.97
C TYR A 88 3.66 -2.52 -0.28
N CYS A 89 4.26 -2.83 -1.42
CA CYS A 89 3.66 -2.51 -2.72
C CYS A 89 2.40 -3.36 -2.94
N ILE A 90 1.26 -2.72 -3.10
CA ILE A 90 -0.03 -3.35 -3.38
C ILE A 90 -0.58 -2.92 -4.74
N ASP A 91 -1.50 -3.72 -5.29
CA ASP A 91 -2.43 -3.22 -6.30
C ASP A 91 -3.51 -2.39 -5.59
N PRO A 92 -3.66 -1.08 -5.91
CA PRO A 92 -4.66 -0.22 -5.27
C PRO A 92 -6.11 -0.66 -5.51
N GLN A 93 -6.36 -1.58 -6.44
CA GLN A 93 -7.67 -2.22 -6.63
C GLN A 93 -8.04 -3.18 -5.49
N ASN A 94 -7.06 -3.62 -4.69
CA ASN A 94 -7.32 -4.47 -3.52
C ASN A 94 -7.83 -3.67 -2.30
N LEU A 95 -7.80 -2.35 -2.36
CA LEU A 95 -8.31 -1.47 -1.31
C LEU A 95 -9.84 -1.42 -1.32
N GLY A 96 -10.43 -1.28 -0.12
CA GLY A 96 -11.86 -1.03 0.04
C GLY A 96 -12.30 0.30 -0.59
N PRO A 97 -13.59 0.49 -0.87
CA PRO A 97 -14.08 1.67 -1.61
C PRO A 97 -13.73 3.00 -0.94
N ASN A 98 -13.69 3.04 0.40
CA ASN A 98 -13.43 4.24 1.17
C ASN A 98 -11.95 4.38 1.61
N GLU A 99 -11.09 3.44 1.28
CA GLU A 99 -9.66 3.54 1.59
C GLU A 99 -9.01 4.57 0.65
N LEU A 100 -8.12 5.40 1.18
CA LEU A 100 -7.42 6.40 0.38
C LEU A 100 -6.50 5.75 -0.64
N ARG A 101 -6.54 6.27 -1.87
CA ARG A 101 -5.69 5.88 -2.99
C ARG A 101 -4.90 7.09 -3.47
N ASP A 102 -3.61 6.90 -3.69
CA ASP A 102 -2.75 7.88 -4.33
C ASP A 102 -2.22 7.40 -5.69
N TYR A 103 -2.55 8.13 -6.76
CA TYR A 103 -2.04 7.87 -8.11
C TYR A 103 -0.81 8.72 -8.49
N GLY A 104 -0.19 9.36 -7.49
CA GLY A 104 0.94 10.26 -7.64
C GLY A 104 0.50 11.69 -7.89
N ALA A 105 1.46 12.61 -7.80
CA ALA A 105 1.21 14.04 -8.05
C ALA A 105 0.68 14.28 -9.47
N ASN A 106 -0.40 15.04 -9.59
CA ASN A 106 -1.03 15.42 -10.87
C ASN A 106 -1.41 14.20 -11.75
N PRO A 107 -2.32 13.34 -11.27
CA PRO A 107 -2.76 12.17 -12.01
C PRO A 107 -3.45 12.56 -13.33
N SER A 108 -3.18 11.80 -14.39
CA SER A 108 -3.62 12.13 -15.76
C SER A 108 -5.02 11.64 -16.14
N VAL A 109 -5.76 11.08 -15.18
CA VAL A 109 -7.10 10.49 -15.37
C VAL A 109 -8.04 11.02 -14.29
N PRO A 110 -9.36 11.09 -14.57
CA PRO A 110 -10.36 11.40 -13.55
C PRO A 110 -10.23 10.45 -12.35
N LEU A 111 -10.26 11.04 -11.16
CA LEU A 111 -10.05 10.37 -9.88
C LEU A 111 -11.37 9.97 -9.24
N GLY A 112 -11.48 8.69 -8.87
CA GLY A 112 -12.64 8.17 -8.15
C GLY A 112 -12.67 8.59 -6.68
N LEU A 113 -13.70 8.14 -5.96
CA LEU A 113 -13.87 8.36 -4.52
C LEU A 113 -12.60 7.95 -3.74
N CYS A 114 -12.22 8.79 -2.77
CA CYS A 114 -11.05 8.63 -1.93
C CYS A 114 -9.71 8.54 -2.69
N SER A 115 -9.65 9.07 -3.91
CA SER A 115 -8.44 9.08 -4.72
C SER A 115 -7.85 10.49 -4.84
N GLY A 116 -6.53 10.61 -4.70
CA GLY A 116 -5.75 11.83 -4.91
C GLY A 116 -4.65 11.63 -5.95
N ASP A 117 -3.89 12.67 -6.32
CA ASP A 117 -3.85 14.05 -5.82
C ASP A 117 -4.67 15.02 -6.71
N CYS A 118 -5.91 15.36 -6.34
CA CYS A 118 -6.73 16.28 -7.16
C CYS A 118 -6.36 17.75 -6.93
N ASP A 119 -6.22 18.57 -7.96
CA ASP A 119 -5.99 20.02 -7.76
C ASP A 119 -7.31 20.81 -7.75
N THR A 120 -8.31 20.29 -8.46
CA THR A 120 -9.64 20.89 -8.62
C THR A 120 -10.71 19.80 -8.71
N SER A 121 -11.98 20.17 -8.55
CA SER A 121 -13.08 19.21 -8.74
C SER A 121 -13.19 18.66 -10.17
N ASP A 122 -12.56 19.30 -11.16
CA ASP A 122 -12.54 18.79 -12.54
C ASP A 122 -11.59 17.59 -12.71
N ASP A 123 -10.71 17.35 -11.73
CA ASP A 123 -9.83 16.17 -11.69
C ASP A 123 -10.55 14.93 -11.12
N CYS A 124 -11.74 15.10 -10.56
CA CYS A 124 -12.53 14.03 -9.98
C CYS A 124 -13.56 13.45 -10.97
N ASP A 125 -13.96 12.19 -10.74
CA ASP A 125 -15.11 11.58 -11.38
C ASP A 125 -16.41 12.37 -11.10
N GLU A 126 -17.42 12.16 -11.94
CA GLU A 126 -18.71 12.84 -11.85
C GLU A 126 -19.30 12.77 -10.42
N ASP A 127 -19.94 13.86 -9.99
CA ASP A 127 -20.58 14.04 -8.68
C ASP A 127 -19.64 14.11 -7.46
N LEU A 128 -18.32 13.99 -7.65
CA LEU A 128 -17.33 14.17 -6.59
C LEU A 128 -16.78 15.61 -6.54
N VAL A 129 -16.22 15.97 -5.39
CA VAL A 129 -15.52 17.25 -5.21
C VAL A 129 -14.11 17.02 -4.69
N CYS A 130 -13.18 17.87 -5.11
CA CYS A 130 -11.82 17.81 -4.59
C CYS A 130 -11.76 18.42 -3.19
N PHE A 131 -11.51 17.58 -2.19
CA PHE A 131 -11.30 18.02 -0.81
C PHE A 131 -9.85 18.44 -0.63
N GLN A 132 -9.66 19.74 -0.68
CA GLN A 132 -8.40 20.41 -0.45
C GLN A 132 -8.03 20.36 1.04
N ARG A 133 -6.85 19.81 1.36
CA ARG A 133 -6.39 19.63 2.74
C ARG A 133 -4.92 20.00 2.90
N GLY A 134 -4.50 20.15 4.16
CA GLY A 134 -3.08 20.32 4.52
C GLY A 134 -2.62 19.24 5.49
N GLY A 135 -1.34 18.88 5.40
CA GLY A 135 -0.72 17.83 6.19
C GLY A 135 -1.42 16.49 6.02
N LEU A 136 -1.74 15.84 7.14
CA LEU A 136 -2.50 14.59 7.20
C LEU A 136 -3.91 14.83 7.77
N THR A 137 -4.53 15.97 7.43
CA THR A 137 -5.91 16.25 7.86
C THR A 137 -6.83 15.12 7.36
N PRO A 138 -7.65 14.50 8.21
CA PRO A 138 -8.52 13.39 7.80
C PRO A 138 -9.43 13.77 6.63
N VAL A 139 -9.55 12.87 5.67
CA VAL A 139 -10.38 13.06 4.47
C VAL A 139 -11.81 12.61 4.77
N PRO A 140 -12.83 13.50 4.68
CA PRO A 140 -14.21 13.14 4.99
C PRO A 140 -14.73 11.98 4.15
N GLY A 141 -15.31 10.97 4.81
CA GLY A 141 -15.85 9.78 4.14
C GLY A 141 -14.81 8.71 3.78
N CYS A 142 -13.52 8.99 3.97
CA CYS A 142 -12.42 8.08 3.63
C CYS A 142 -11.65 7.58 4.87
N VAL A 143 -10.85 6.53 4.67
CA VAL A 143 -10.03 5.84 5.68
C VAL A 143 -8.57 5.81 5.23
N GLY A 144 -7.66 5.99 6.19
CA GLY A 144 -6.23 6.09 5.96
C GLY A 144 -5.72 7.53 6.09
N ASP A 145 -4.40 7.68 6.19
CA ASP A 145 -3.76 8.99 6.32
C ASP A 145 -3.48 9.65 4.95
N GLY A 146 -3.29 8.81 3.93
CA GLY A 146 -2.91 9.21 2.57
C GLY A 146 -1.52 9.87 2.54
N VAL A 147 -1.19 10.47 1.41
CA VAL A 147 0.04 11.25 1.25
C VAL A 147 -0.14 12.66 1.81
N LYS A 148 0.86 13.10 2.57
CA LYS A 148 0.89 14.42 3.19
C LYS A 148 0.75 15.52 2.13
N ASP A 149 -0.13 16.48 2.42
CA ASP A 149 -0.43 17.64 1.56
C ASP A 149 -1.06 17.28 0.20
N TYR A 150 -1.44 16.01 -0.03
CA TYR A 150 -2.28 15.64 -1.18
C TYR A 150 -3.75 15.89 -0.88
N ASP A 151 -4.50 16.13 -1.94
CA ASP A 151 -5.93 16.38 -1.94
C ASP A 151 -6.70 15.20 -2.53
N TYR A 152 -7.96 15.02 -2.12
CA TYR A 152 -8.69 13.79 -2.42
C TYR A 152 -10.11 14.05 -2.88
N CYS A 153 -10.56 13.30 -3.88
CA CYS A 153 -11.93 13.31 -4.35
C CYS A 153 -12.86 12.67 -3.31
N ILE A 154 -13.87 13.39 -2.86
CA ILE A 154 -14.85 12.92 -1.87
C ILE A 154 -16.27 13.07 -2.40
N ASP A 155 -17.20 12.30 -1.82
CA ASP A 155 -18.62 12.60 -1.94
C ASP A 155 -18.92 13.91 -1.18
N PRO A 156 -19.46 14.96 -1.83
CA PRO A 156 -19.78 16.23 -1.17
C PRO A 156 -20.75 16.09 0.01
N GLN A 157 -21.54 15.02 0.09
CA GLN A 157 -22.40 14.73 1.24
C GLN A 157 -21.60 14.35 2.50
N SER A 158 -20.33 13.96 2.36
CA SER A 158 -19.45 13.64 3.50
C SER A 158 -19.04 14.87 4.31
N LEU A 159 -19.34 16.08 3.83
CA LEU A 159 -19.05 17.36 4.50
C LEU A 159 -20.17 17.84 5.46
N SER A 160 -21.29 17.12 5.53
CA SER A 160 -22.50 17.54 6.28
C SER A 160 -22.52 17.12 7.74
#